data_AF-A0A6U1PYH3-F1
#
_entry.id   AF-A0A6U1PYH3-F1
#
_cell.length_a   1.000
_cell.length_b   1.000
_cell.length_c   1.000
_cell.angle_alpha   90.00
_cell.angle_beta   90.00
_cell.angle_gamma   90.00
#
_symmetry.space_group_name_H-M   'P 1'
#
loop_
_entity.id
_entity.type
_entity.pdbx_description
1 polymer ?
#
loop_
_entity_poly.entity_id
_entity_poly.type
_entity_poly.pdbx_seq_one_letter_code
_entity_poly.pdbx_strand_id
1 'polypeptide(L)'
;HGSGAEHLIGVRYVDGKWVFDCGSWPEIPNPEFEFTPTSTDVLVYYVDFADGSNSRSLQGENSILYGIQMGYHFGDFHFYPNMWNGRRNDGEVAMRGSFFVPQ
;
A
#
# COMPACT_ATOMS: atom_id res chain seq x y z
N HIS A 1 -7.08 4.75 14.11
CA HIS A 1 -6.14 3.62 13.93
C HIS A 1 -5.14 3.61 15.09
N GLY A 2 -5.41 2.86 16.16
CA GLY A 2 -4.60 2.90 17.40
C GLY A 2 -3.38 1.97 17.46
N SER A 3 -2.97 1.39 16.33
CA SER A 3 -1.79 0.54 16.19
C SER A 3 -1.48 0.28 14.70
N GLY A 4 -1.61 1.32 13.87
CA GLY A 4 -1.18 1.25 12.47
C GLY A 4 0.34 1.16 12.38
N ALA A 5 0.87 0.57 11.32
CA ALA A 5 2.31 0.62 11.07
C ALA A 5 2.74 2.09 10.89
N GLU A 6 3.70 2.54 11.69
CA GLU A 6 4.11 3.96 11.77
C GLU A 6 4.71 4.49 10.45
N HIS A 7 5.11 3.60 9.55
CA HIS A 7 5.81 3.90 8.30
C HIS A 7 5.21 3.21 7.08
N LEU A 8 3.94 2.80 7.14
CA LEU A 8 3.23 2.23 6.00
C LEU A 8 1.90 2.94 5.79
N ILE A 9 1.64 3.28 4.53
CA ILE A 9 0.46 3.99 4.08
C ILE A 9 -0.07 3.29 2.82
N GLY A 10 -1.39 3.31 2.65
CA GLY A 10 -2.00 3.02 1.36
C GLY A 10 -1.94 4.26 0.48
N VAL A 11 -1.52 4.11 -0.78
CA VAL A 11 -1.53 5.20 -1.76
C VAL A 11 -2.18 4.75 -3.06
N ARG A 12 -2.83 5.69 -3.75
CA ARG A 12 -3.42 5.50 -5.09
C ARG A 12 -2.86 6.55 -6.04
N TYR A 13 -2.69 6.19 -7.31
CA TYR A 13 -2.32 7.15 -8.35
C TYR A 13 -3.58 7.51 -9.16
N VAL A 14 -4.02 8.76 -9.04
CA VAL A 14 -5.26 9.26 -9.65
C VAL A 14 -4.95 10.61 -10.30
N ASP A 15 -5.38 10.81 -11.56
CA ASP A 15 -5.21 12.08 -12.29
C ASP A 15 -3.78 12.65 -12.27
N GLY A 16 -2.77 11.79 -12.35
CA GLY A 16 -1.37 12.20 -12.41
C GLY A 16 -0.73 12.55 -11.07
N LYS A 17 -1.40 12.28 -9.95
CA LYS A 17 -0.90 12.53 -8.59
C LYS A 17 -1.08 11.30 -7.69
N TRP A 18 -0.21 11.19 -6.70
CA TRP A 18 -0.38 10.23 -5.61
C TRP A 18 -1.31 10.82 -4.55
N VAL A 19 -2.20 9.99 -4.01
CA VAL A 19 -3.08 10.35 -2.90
C VAL A 19 -3.03 9.28 -1.82
N PHE A 20 -3.12 9.68 -0.55
CA PHE A 20 -3.27 8.75 0.57
C PHE A 20 -4.66 8.12 0.55
N ASP A 21 -4.72 6.80 0.72
CA ASP A 21 -5.96 6.11 1.01
C ASP A 21 -6.25 6.18 2.51
N CYS A 22 -7.20 7.01 2.91
CA CYS A 22 -7.57 7.22 4.30
C CYS A 22 -8.98 6.70 4.66
N GLY A 23 -9.56 5.86 3.77
CA GLY A 23 -10.88 5.27 3.93
C GLY A 23 -12.05 6.27 3.78
N SER A 24 -13.26 5.76 3.92
CA SER A 24 -14.49 6.56 3.86
C SER A 24 -14.88 7.03 5.27
N TRP A 25 -14.98 8.33 5.49
CA TRP A 25 -15.55 8.89 6.72
C TRP A 25 -17.02 9.27 6.48
N PRO A 26 -17.93 9.13 7.47
CA PRO A 26 -19.35 9.47 7.29
C PRO A 26 -19.58 10.90 6.78
N GLU A 27 -18.72 11.83 7.18
CA GLU A 27 -18.79 13.24 6.81
C GLU A 27 -18.03 13.58 5.52
N ILE A 28 -17.06 12.75 5.12
CA ILE A 28 -16.27 12.93 3.90
C ILE A 28 -16.13 11.58 3.21
N PRO A 29 -16.97 11.28 2.21
CA PRO A 29 -16.81 10.08 1.41
C PRO A 29 -15.51 10.19 0.62
N ASN A 30 -14.50 9.40 1.02
CA ASN A 30 -13.19 9.25 0.40
C ASN A 30 -12.40 10.58 0.30
N PRO A 31 -11.87 11.11 1.40
CA PRO A 31 -10.97 12.25 1.34
C PRO A 31 -9.71 11.87 0.53
N GLU A 32 -9.40 12.64 -0.51
CA GLU A 32 -8.16 12.49 -1.25
C GLU A 32 -7.16 13.54 -0.77
N PHE A 33 -6.22 13.11 0.08
CA PHE A 33 -5.08 13.94 0.47
C PHE A 33 -3.91 13.65 -0.44
N GLU A 34 -3.33 14.67 -1.03
CA GLU A 34 -2.15 14.52 -1.89
C GLU A 34 -0.97 13.94 -1.10
N PHE A 35 -0.34 12.93 -1.67
CA PHE A 35 0.94 12.40 -1.22
C PHE A 35 2.01 12.85 -2.21
N THR A 36 3.06 13.50 -1.70
CA THR A 36 4.24 13.82 -2.51
C THR A 36 5.35 12.85 -2.13
N PRO A 37 5.67 11.86 -2.98
CA PRO A 37 6.73 10.92 -2.67
C PRO A 37 8.09 11.60 -2.61
N THR A 38 8.94 11.08 -1.74
CA THR A 38 10.35 11.40 -1.61
C THR A 38 11.20 10.30 -2.24
N SER A 39 12.50 10.57 -2.42
CA SER A 39 13.43 9.58 -2.96
C SER A 39 13.65 8.36 -2.06
N THR A 40 13.15 8.37 -0.82
CA THR A 40 13.24 7.26 0.13
C THR A 40 11.97 6.43 0.24
N ASP A 41 10.90 6.82 -0.44
CA ASP A 41 9.66 6.06 -0.44
C ASP A 41 9.74 4.85 -1.38
N VAL A 42 9.19 3.72 -0.92
CA VAL A 42 9.23 2.43 -1.64
C VAL A 42 7.84 1.80 -1.64
N LEU A 43 7.35 1.41 -2.81
CA LEU A 43 6.16 0.58 -2.95
C LEU A 43 6.55 -0.88 -2.67
N VAL A 44 5.95 -1.46 -1.64
CA VAL A 44 6.25 -2.82 -1.17
C VAL A 44 5.15 -3.84 -1.48
N TYR A 45 3.95 -3.36 -1.80
CA TYR A 45 2.79 -4.16 -2.17
C TYR A 45 2.00 -3.46 -3.26
N TYR A 46 1.36 -4.23 -4.13
CA TYR A 46 0.49 -3.72 -5.17
C TYR A 46 -0.87 -4.40 -5.10
N VAL A 47 -1.92 -3.61 -5.33
CA VAL A 47 -3.30 -4.07 -5.45
C VAL A 47 -3.90 -3.49 -6.72
N ASP A 48 -4.41 -4.37 -7.57
CA ASP A 48 -5.30 -4.03 -8.68
C ASP A 48 -6.74 -4.34 -8.27
N PHE A 49 -7.55 -3.30 -8.13
CA PHE A 49 -8.96 -3.44 -7.79
C PHE A 49 -9.85 -3.71 -9.01
N ALA A 50 -9.33 -3.58 -10.24
CA ALA A 50 -10.11 -3.81 -11.46
C ALA A 50 -10.38 -5.31 -11.71
N ASP A 51 -9.47 -6.18 -11.29
CA ASP A 51 -9.61 -7.64 -11.46
C ASP A 51 -9.87 -8.41 -10.15
N GLY A 52 -9.99 -7.68 -9.03
CA GLY A 52 -10.35 -8.19 -7.70
C GLY A 52 -9.43 -9.30 -7.14
N SER A 53 -8.32 -9.61 -7.83
CA SER A 53 -7.52 -10.80 -7.56
C SER A 53 -6.01 -10.59 -7.79
N ASN A 54 -5.58 -9.55 -8.51
CA ASN A 54 -4.17 -9.16 -8.54
C ASN A 54 -3.84 -8.30 -7.34
N SER A 55 -3.45 -8.95 -6.26
CA SER A 55 -2.62 -8.28 -5.26
C SER A 55 -1.39 -9.13 -5.00
N ARG A 56 -0.22 -8.49 -4.93
CA ARG A 56 1.05 -9.22 -4.84
C ARG A 56 2.13 -8.40 -4.15
N SER A 57 3.02 -9.13 -3.47
CA SER A 57 4.28 -8.60 -2.97
C SER A 57 5.12 -8.04 -4.12
N LEU A 58 5.79 -6.93 -3.87
CA LEU A 58 6.78 -6.35 -4.79
C LEU A 58 8.22 -6.76 -4.44
N GLN A 59 8.40 -7.82 -3.66
CA GLN A 59 9.72 -8.34 -3.33
C GLN A 59 10.46 -8.79 -4.59
N GLY A 60 11.71 -8.34 -4.76
CA GLY A 60 12.54 -8.65 -5.92
C GLY A 60 12.27 -7.77 -7.15
N GLU A 61 11.21 -6.97 -7.16
CA GLU A 61 10.95 -5.99 -8.23
C GLU A 61 11.92 -4.83 -8.12
N ASN A 62 12.36 -4.28 -9.25
CA ASN A 62 13.26 -3.13 -9.30
C ASN A 62 12.92 -2.22 -10.49
N SER A 63 11.88 -1.41 -10.33
CA SER A 63 11.47 -0.44 -11.34
C SER A 63 10.98 0.85 -10.69
N ILE A 64 10.72 1.88 -11.49
CA ILE A 64 10.05 3.11 -11.02
C ILE A 64 8.60 3.10 -11.49
N LEU A 65 7.65 3.30 -10.59
CA LEU A 65 6.24 3.49 -10.91
C LEU A 65 5.83 4.91 -10.52
N TYR A 66 5.47 5.72 -11.53
CA TYR A 66 5.04 7.12 -11.36
C TYR A 66 5.91 7.93 -10.37
N GLY A 67 7.23 7.75 -10.45
CA GLY A 67 8.21 8.47 -9.62
C GLY A 67 8.58 7.83 -8.29
N ILE A 68 7.99 6.69 -7.90
CA ILE A 68 8.34 5.96 -6.68
C ILE A 68 9.10 4.68 -7.03
N GLN A 69 10.10 4.31 -6.23
CA GLN A 69 10.74 3.00 -6.32
C GLN A 69 9.70 1.90 -6.07
N MET A 70 9.54 1.00 -7.03
CA MET A 70 8.66 -0.15 -6.94
C MET A 70 9.50 -1.39 -6.67
N GLY A 71 9.29 -1.94 -5.47
CA GLY A 71 9.92 -3.16 -5.00
C GLY A 71 11.04 -2.97 -4.00
N TYR A 72 11.31 -4.07 -3.30
CA TYR A 72 12.28 -4.17 -2.21
C TYR A 72 13.05 -5.47 -2.32
N HIS A 73 14.31 -5.49 -1.86
CA HIS A 73 15.20 -6.63 -2.01
C HIS A 73 14.74 -7.82 -1.15
N PHE A 74 14.64 -7.64 0.17
CA PHE A 74 14.06 -8.64 1.08
C PHE A 74 13.48 -8.02 2.36
N GLY A 75 12.66 -8.77 3.09
CA GLY A 75 12.05 -8.34 4.35
C GLY A 75 11.27 -9.49 4.99
N ASP A 76 10.60 -9.21 6.11
CA ASP A 76 9.73 -10.17 6.81
C ASP A 76 8.23 -9.93 6.55
N PHE A 77 7.92 -9.17 5.50
CA PHE A 77 6.56 -8.80 5.15
C PHE A 77 5.72 -10.00 4.70
N HIS A 78 4.58 -10.16 5.36
CA HIS A 78 3.54 -11.11 5.00
C HIS A 78 2.25 -10.34 4.70
N PHE A 79 1.73 -10.51 3.50
CA PHE A 79 0.52 -9.86 3.03
C PHE A 79 -0.64 -10.85 3.01
N TYR A 80 -1.81 -10.37 3.43
CA TYR A 80 -3.03 -11.14 3.54
C TYR A 80 -4.13 -10.38 2.78
N PRO A 81 -4.34 -10.71 1.49
CA PRO A 81 -5.41 -10.14 0.70
C PRO A 81 -6.78 -10.46 1.30
N ASN A 82 -7.73 -9.56 1.12
CA ASN A 82 -9.10 -9.68 1.61
C ASN A 82 -9.19 -9.98 3.11
N MET A 83 -8.35 -9.35 3.93
CA MET A 83 -8.32 -9.58 5.37
C MET A 83 -8.27 -8.28 6.17
N TRP A 84 -9.17 -8.16 7.15
CA TRP A 84 -9.17 -7.09 8.14
C TRP A 84 -9.31 -7.68 9.54
N ASN A 85 -8.42 -7.28 10.46
CA ASN A 85 -8.41 -7.73 11.85
C ASN A 85 -8.53 -9.28 12.01
N GLY A 86 -7.84 -10.03 11.14
CA GLY A 86 -7.82 -11.49 11.14
C GLY A 86 -9.09 -12.16 10.60
N ARG A 87 -10.03 -11.40 10.02
CA ARG A 87 -11.25 -11.90 9.37
C ARG A 87 -11.25 -11.57 7.89
N ARG A 88 -11.87 -12.43 7.08
CA ARG A 88 -12.08 -12.14 5.66
C ARG A 88 -12.90 -10.86 5.50
N ASN A 89 -12.39 -9.92 4.72
CA ASN A 89 -13.06 -8.69 4.32
C ASN A 89 -12.61 -8.33 2.91
N ASP A 90 -13.49 -8.48 1.92
CA ASP A 90 -13.13 -8.31 0.51
C ASP A 90 -12.77 -6.84 0.23
N GLY A 91 -11.66 -6.63 -0.47
CA GLY A 91 -11.11 -5.30 -0.76
C GLY A 91 -10.12 -4.76 0.27
N GLU A 92 -9.94 -5.43 1.42
CA GLU A 92 -8.96 -5.04 2.44
C GLU A 92 -7.64 -5.79 2.30
N VAL A 93 -6.53 -5.18 2.77
CA VAL A 93 -5.23 -5.84 2.86
C VAL A 93 -4.69 -5.72 4.27
N ALA A 94 -4.50 -6.86 4.92
CA ALA A 94 -3.74 -6.92 6.15
C ALA A 94 -2.27 -7.24 5.86
N MET A 95 -1.39 -6.69 6.68
CA MET A 95 0.05 -6.88 6.56
C MET A 95 0.65 -7.14 7.94
N ARG A 96 1.69 -7.97 7.97
CA ARG A 96 2.53 -8.19 9.16
C ARG A 96 4.00 -8.15 8.76
N GLY A 97 4.84 -7.74 9.70
CA GLY A 97 6.28 -7.66 9.54
C GLY A 97 6.82 -6.44 10.28
N SER A 98 8.13 -6.30 10.26
CA SER A 98 8.87 -5.30 11.02
C SER A 98 9.96 -4.61 10.23
N PHE A 99 10.41 -5.19 9.11
CA PHE A 99 11.47 -4.60 8.30
C PHE A 99 11.44 -5.02 6.83
N PHE A 100 12.09 -4.19 6.01
CA PHE A 100 12.50 -4.53 4.66
C PHE A 100 13.83 -3.84 4.34
N VAL A 101 14.50 -4.33 3.31
CA VAL A 101 15.68 -3.73 2.70
C VAL A 101 15.26 -3.20 1.33
N PRO A 102 15.34 -1.87 1.09
CA PRO A 102 15.10 -1.27 -0.22
C PRO A 102 15.97 -1.90 -1.32
N GLN A 103 15.57 -1.76 -2.58
CA GLN A 103 16.40 -2.13 -3.73
C GLN A 103 17.66 -1.26 -3.84
#